data_AF-A0A5K1J6I2-F1
#
_entry.id   AF-A0A5K1J6I2-F1
#
_cell.length_a   1.000
_cell.length_b   1.000
_cell.length_c   1.000
_cell.angle_alpha   90.00
_cell.angle_beta   90.00
_cell.angle_gamma   90.00
#
_symmetry.space_group_name_H-M   'P 1'
#
loop_
_entity.id
_entity.type
_entity.pdbx_description
1 polymer ?
#
loop_
_entity_poly.entity_id
_entity_poly.type
_entity_poly.pdbx_seq_one_letter_code
_entity_poly.pdbx_strand_id
1 'polypeptide(L)'
;MKRLLSAVACLALGIVLVIPSVAYADETSIYAPFGSFEELYNEYMDAMENGDVERQEWLLDIGESSLDAEIKLSEEALASVPAPMYNPDEMYWINQFPKYFHYGTWKYDSQGRPNLALGPINTGIWLPADTANGWNATYTKFRNDSQWRNENVASMKEQFYCHARPMYSTVAGEWNIEPWKPSINPITCN
;
A
#
# COMPACT_ATOMS: atom_id res chain seq x y z
N MET A 1 20.98 -72.56 -13.77
CA MET A 1 20.19 -72.42 -12.53
C MET A 1 21.10 -71.98 -11.40
N LYS A 2 20.66 -70.95 -10.65
CA LYS A 2 21.18 -70.36 -9.39
C LYS A 2 21.73 -68.92 -9.49
N ARG A 3 20.82 -67.99 -9.15
CA ARG A 3 20.93 -66.79 -8.27
C ARG A 3 21.86 -65.67 -8.76
N LEU A 4 21.41 -64.51 -9.27
CA LEU A 4 20.49 -63.47 -8.73
C LEU A 4 20.89 -62.99 -7.33
N LEU A 5 21.57 -61.83 -7.29
CA LEU A 5 21.54 -60.86 -6.19
C LEU A 5 21.84 -59.48 -6.80
N SER A 6 20.75 -58.78 -7.09
CA SER A 6 20.73 -57.37 -7.49
C SER A 6 21.04 -56.49 -6.29
N ALA A 7 21.97 -55.56 -6.45
CA ALA A 7 22.19 -54.45 -5.53
C ALA A 7 22.06 -53.15 -6.32
N VAL A 8 20.88 -52.51 -6.25
CA VAL A 8 20.75 -51.08 -6.53
C VAL A 8 19.73 -50.54 -5.54
N ALA A 9 20.25 -49.84 -4.53
CA ALA A 9 19.49 -49.06 -3.58
C ALA A 9 18.82 -47.89 -4.34
N CYS A 10 17.49 -47.89 -4.42
CA CYS A 10 16.74 -46.70 -4.84
C CYS A 10 16.60 -45.78 -3.63
N LEU A 11 17.42 -44.73 -3.62
CA LEU A 11 17.29 -43.60 -2.71
C LEU A 11 15.90 -42.96 -2.87
N ALA A 12 15.24 -42.73 -1.73
CA ALA A 12 14.05 -41.92 -1.63
C ALA A 12 14.37 -40.47 -2.01
N LEU A 13 13.88 -39.99 -3.15
CA LEU A 13 13.70 -38.55 -3.38
C LEU A 13 12.36 -38.15 -2.75
N GLY A 14 12.41 -37.81 -1.46
CA GLY A 14 11.39 -36.95 -0.87
C GLY A 14 11.56 -35.57 -1.49
N ILE A 15 10.63 -35.19 -2.37
CA ILE A 15 10.50 -33.82 -2.87
C ILE A 15 10.11 -32.97 -1.66
N VAL A 16 11.10 -32.31 -1.07
CA VAL A 16 10.86 -31.20 -0.15
C VAL A 16 10.32 -30.07 -1.03
N LEU A 17 9.01 -29.92 -1.07
CA LEU A 17 8.37 -28.67 -1.46
C LEU A 17 8.85 -27.62 -0.47
N VAL A 18 9.89 -26.89 -0.85
CA VAL A 18 10.26 -25.64 -0.20
C VAL A 18 9.18 -24.65 -0.60
N ILE A 19 8.08 -24.66 0.16
CA ILE A 19 7.17 -23.52 0.20
C ILE A 19 8.06 -22.34 0.62
N PRO A 20 8.16 -21.25 -0.16
CA PRO A 20 8.80 -20.05 0.33
C PRO A 20 8.04 -19.66 1.59
N SER A 21 8.70 -19.82 2.72
CA SER A 21 8.30 -19.27 4.00
C SER A 21 7.95 -17.80 3.75
N VAL A 22 6.69 -17.47 4.05
CA VAL A 22 6.09 -16.14 4.14
C VAL A 22 7.18 -15.06 4.14
N ALA A 23 7.22 -14.25 3.08
CA ALA A 23 8.11 -13.11 2.99
C ALA A 23 7.70 -12.09 4.07
N TYR A 24 8.16 -12.32 5.29
CA TYR A 24 8.18 -11.31 6.32
C TYR A 24 9.23 -10.28 5.92
N ALA A 25 8.93 -9.00 6.14
CA ALA A 25 9.92 -7.93 6.12
C ALA A 25 11.18 -8.41 6.85
N ASP A 26 12.26 -8.63 6.09
CA ASP A 26 13.60 -8.77 6.65
C ASP A 26 13.93 -7.44 7.33
N GLU A 27 14.65 -7.44 8.45
CA GLU A 27 14.88 -6.24 9.28
C GLU A 27 15.54 -5.08 8.52
N THR A 28 15.98 -5.32 7.28
CA THR A 28 16.64 -4.37 6.37
C THR A 28 15.70 -3.61 5.42
N SER A 29 14.54 -4.17 5.05
CA SER A 29 13.61 -3.55 4.09
C SER A 29 12.19 -4.10 4.22
N ILE A 30 11.20 -3.20 4.34
CA ILE A 30 9.78 -3.56 4.26
C ILE A 30 9.35 -4.04 2.87
N TYR A 31 10.23 -3.92 1.86
CA TYR A 31 10.03 -4.39 0.49
C TYR A 31 10.80 -5.68 0.19
N ALA A 32 11.40 -6.33 1.20
CA ALA A 32 12.19 -7.53 1.01
C ALA A 32 11.47 -8.56 0.12
N PRO A 33 12.17 -9.17 -0.87
CA PRO A 33 13.63 -9.17 -1.07
C PRO A 33 14.18 -7.95 -1.80
N PHE A 34 13.35 -6.97 -2.14
CA PHE A 34 13.75 -5.76 -2.83
C PHE A 34 14.29 -4.69 -1.87
N GLY A 35 15.23 -3.89 -2.34
CA GLY A 35 15.80 -2.78 -1.57
C GLY A 35 14.90 -1.55 -1.50
N SER A 36 13.88 -1.45 -2.37
CA SER A 36 12.99 -0.30 -2.45
C SER A 36 11.65 -0.63 -3.12
N PHE A 37 10.68 0.27 -2.94
CA PHE A 37 9.41 0.21 -3.68
C PHE A 37 9.61 0.33 -5.20
N GLU A 38 10.57 1.15 -5.66
CA GLU A 38 10.85 1.33 -7.09
C GLU A 38 11.31 0.03 -7.75
N GLU A 39 12.14 -0.75 -7.04
CA GLU A 39 12.59 -2.06 -7.50
C GLU A 39 11.43 -3.06 -7.58
N LEU A 40 10.58 -3.12 -6.53
CA LEU A 40 9.36 -3.93 -6.53
C LEU A 40 8.41 -3.55 -7.69
N TYR A 41 8.24 -2.25 -7.95
CA TYR A 41 7.41 -1.75 -9.03
C TYR A 41 7.94 -2.20 -10.40
N ASN A 42 9.25 -2.03 -10.65
CA ASN A 42 9.85 -2.40 -11.92
C ASN A 42 9.73 -3.90 -12.19
N GLU A 43 9.96 -4.73 -11.19
CA GLU A 43 9.80 -6.19 -11.28
C GLU A 43 8.35 -6.59 -11.58
N TYR A 44 7.38 -5.87 -11.03
CA TYR A 44 5.97 -6.10 -11.32
C TYR A 44 5.60 -5.70 -12.74
N MET A 45 6.11 -4.57 -13.22
CA MET A 45 5.90 -4.15 -14.61
C MET A 45 6.53 -5.13 -15.61
N ASP A 46 7.73 -5.65 -15.32
CA ASP A 46 8.38 -6.67 -16.13
C ASP A 46 7.57 -7.99 -16.13
N ALA A 47 7.04 -8.41 -14.98
CA ALA A 47 6.19 -9.61 -14.89
C ALA A 47 4.87 -9.42 -15.67
N MET A 48 4.30 -8.22 -15.66
CA MET A 48 3.11 -7.86 -16.44
C MET A 48 3.40 -7.90 -17.94
N GLU A 49 4.53 -7.34 -18.40
CA GLU A 49 4.92 -7.33 -19.82
C GLU A 49 5.16 -8.76 -20.34
N ASN A 50 5.74 -9.62 -19.52
CA ASN A 50 6.02 -11.01 -19.87
C ASN A 50 4.82 -11.95 -19.68
N GLY A 51 3.71 -11.49 -19.09
CA GLY A 51 2.55 -12.31 -18.78
C GLY A 51 2.82 -13.41 -17.73
N ASP A 52 3.81 -13.19 -16.86
CA ASP A 52 4.19 -14.12 -15.79
C ASP A 52 3.25 -13.95 -14.58
N VAL A 53 2.13 -14.68 -14.61
CA VAL A 53 1.07 -14.56 -13.60
C VAL A 53 1.53 -15.01 -12.21
N GLU A 54 2.34 -16.07 -12.12
CA GLU A 54 2.85 -16.56 -10.82
C GLU A 54 3.77 -15.51 -10.18
N ARG A 55 4.62 -14.87 -11.00
CA ARG A 55 5.46 -13.76 -10.53
C ARG A 55 4.61 -12.55 -10.13
N GLN A 56 3.58 -12.19 -10.90
CA GLN A 56 2.68 -11.09 -10.55
C GLN A 56 2.02 -11.30 -9.19
N GLU A 57 1.46 -12.48 -8.93
CA GLU A 57 0.81 -12.81 -7.65
C GLU A 57 1.79 -12.69 -6.47
N TRP A 58 2.99 -13.27 -6.60
CA TRP A 58 4.01 -13.18 -5.55
C TRP A 58 4.47 -11.73 -5.29
N LEU A 59 4.58 -10.90 -6.33
CA LEU A 59 4.92 -9.48 -6.18
C LEU A 59 3.79 -8.70 -5.52
N LEU A 60 2.53 -9.01 -5.84
CA LEU A 60 1.37 -8.40 -5.20
C LEU A 60 1.33 -8.69 -3.69
N ASP A 61 1.62 -9.92 -3.26
CA ASP A 61 1.72 -10.26 -1.84
C ASP A 61 2.78 -9.41 -1.10
N ILE A 62 3.91 -9.14 -1.75
CA ILE A 62 4.94 -8.23 -1.21
C ILE A 62 4.44 -6.78 -1.21
N GLY A 63 3.73 -6.36 -2.26
CA GLY A 63 3.08 -5.05 -2.34
C GLY A 63 2.08 -4.81 -1.21
N GLU A 64 1.24 -5.79 -0.90
CA GLU A 64 0.24 -5.73 0.18
C GLU A 64 0.93 -5.65 1.54
N SER A 65 1.84 -6.60 1.82
CA SER A 65 2.55 -6.64 3.10
C SER A 65 3.42 -5.40 3.36
N SER A 66 4.06 -4.86 2.33
CA SER A 66 4.83 -3.61 2.44
C SER A 66 3.92 -2.40 2.70
N LEU A 67 2.74 -2.32 2.08
CA LEU A 67 1.78 -1.24 2.31
C LEU A 67 1.24 -1.26 3.75
N ASP A 68 0.91 -2.44 4.25
CA ASP A 68 0.50 -2.62 5.65
C ASP A 68 1.60 -2.19 6.62
N ALA A 69 2.86 -2.53 6.31
CA ALA A 69 4.01 -2.10 7.10
C ALA A 69 4.18 -0.58 7.11
N GLU A 70 4.02 0.11 5.97
CA GLU A 70 4.06 1.58 5.88
C GLU A 70 2.95 2.25 6.70
N ILE A 71 1.73 1.70 6.62
CA ILE A 71 0.59 2.17 7.40
C ILE A 71 0.91 2.06 8.89
N LYS A 72 1.38 0.88 9.32
CA LYS A 72 1.75 0.63 10.71
C LYS A 72 2.86 1.56 11.19
N LEU A 73 3.93 1.72 10.42
CA LEU A 73 5.04 2.64 10.75
C LEU A 73 4.54 4.09 10.91
N SER A 74 3.59 4.51 10.09
CA SER A 74 3.02 5.85 10.15
C SER A 74 2.12 6.05 11.38
N GLU A 75 1.35 5.03 11.76
CA GLU A 75 0.57 5.03 13.00
C GLU A 75 1.45 5.05 14.24
N GLU A 76 2.52 4.26 14.25
CA GLU A 76 3.52 4.25 15.32
C GLU A 76 4.26 5.60 15.42
N ALA A 77 4.63 6.19 14.28
CA ALA A 77 5.23 7.52 14.24
C ALA A 77 4.28 8.57 14.84
N LEU A 78 2.99 8.52 14.50
CA LEU A 78 1.99 9.42 15.08
C LEU A 78 1.84 9.23 16.59
N ALA A 79 1.84 7.99 17.08
CA ALA A 79 1.75 7.68 18.50
C ALA A 79 3.00 8.12 19.30
N SER A 80 4.16 8.24 18.63
CA SER A 80 5.42 8.69 19.24
C SER A 80 5.51 10.20 19.44
N VAL A 81 4.71 10.98 18.70
CA VAL A 81 4.59 12.43 18.89
C VAL A 81 3.72 12.68 20.12
N PRO A 82 4.13 13.56 21.07
CA PRO A 82 3.29 13.91 22.21
C PRO A 82 1.89 14.28 21.74
N ALA A 83 0.90 13.47 22.14
CA ALA A 83 -0.48 13.72 21.78
C ALA A 83 -0.84 15.15 22.21
N PRO A 84 -1.39 16.00 21.31
CA PRO A 84 -1.97 17.26 21.75
C PRO A 84 -2.95 16.94 22.88
N MET A 85 -2.97 17.78 23.93
CA MET A 85 -3.63 17.52 25.21
C MET A 85 -5.18 17.50 25.13
N TYR A 86 -5.75 17.25 23.96
CA TYR A 86 -7.18 17.28 23.66
C TYR A 86 -7.53 16.16 22.69
N ASN A 87 -8.71 15.55 22.88
CA ASN A 87 -9.38 14.79 21.81
C ASN A 87 -9.47 15.76 20.62
N PRO A 88 -8.77 15.52 19.50
CA PRO A 88 -8.48 16.60 18.56
C PRO A 88 -9.81 17.11 18.00
N ASP A 89 -10.12 18.37 18.30
CA ASP A 89 -11.31 19.03 17.77
C ASP A 89 -11.38 18.73 16.27
N GLU A 90 -12.56 18.38 15.75
CA GLU A 90 -12.77 18.19 14.31
C GLU A 90 -12.14 19.35 13.50
N MET A 91 -12.21 20.55 14.08
CA MET A 91 -11.53 21.76 13.63
C MET A 91 -10.01 21.67 13.58
N TYR A 92 -9.32 21.03 14.54
CA TYR A 92 -7.87 20.83 14.51
C TYR A 92 -7.44 20.10 13.24
N TRP A 93 -8.04 18.94 12.96
CA TRP A 93 -7.68 18.12 11.79
C TRP A 93 -8.12 18.77 10.49
N ILE A 94 -9.31 19.39 10.46
CA ILE A 94 -9.74 20.21 9.31
C ILE A 94 -8.73 21.33 9.03
N ASN A 95 -8.20 21.98 10.07
CA ASN A 95 -7.18 23.03 9.94
C ASN A 95 -5.78 22.49 9.61
N GLN A 96 -5.53 21.18 9.77
CA GLN A 96 -4.29 20.56 9.27
C GLN A 96 -4.36 20.31 7.76
N PHE A 97 -5.55 20.11 7.18
CA PHE A 97 -5.71 19.76 5.77
C PHE A 97 -4.94 20.70 4.80
N PRO A 98 -4.98 22.04 4.95
CA PRO A 98 -4.25 22.95 4.08
C PRO A 98 -2.72 22.93 4.24
N LYS A 99 -2.16 22.16 5.18
CA LYS A 99 -0.71 21.91 5.28
C LYS A 99 -0.24 20.82 4.32
N TYR A 100 -1.16 19.95 3.92
CA TYR A 100 -0.88 18.75 3.12
C TYR A 100 -1.42 18.88 1.70
N PHE A 101 -2.57 19.55 1.53
CA PHE A 101 -3.28 19.63 0.25
C PHE A 101 -3.70 21.06 -0.09
N HIS A 102 -3.46 21.49 -1.34
CA HIS A 102 -3.99 22.73 -1.90
C HIS A 102 -5.51 22.70 -1.99
N TYR A 103 -6.07 21.54 -2.32
CA TYR A 103 -7.50 21.32 -2.41
C TYR A 103 -7.85 19.85 -2.14
N GLY A 104 -9.12 19.62 -1.80
CA GLY A 104 -9.76 18.32 -1.88
C GLY A 104 -11.18 18.53 -2.37
N THR A 105 -11.57 17.87 -3.46
CA THR A 105 -12.89 18.04 -4.07
C THR A 105 -13.41 16.71 -4.57
N TRP A 106 -14.71 16.52 -4.47
CA TRP A 106 -15.37 15.41 -5.13
C TRP A 106 -15.47 15.66 -6.63
N LYS A 107 -15.08 14.65 -7.40
CA LYS A 107 -15.28 14.54 -8.84
C LYS A 107 -16.00 13.23 -9.15
N TYR A 108 -16.38 13.07 -10.41
CA TYR A 108 -17.02 11.86 -10.89
C TYR A 108 -16.25 11.32 -12.08
N ASP A 109 -16.09 10.01 -12.13
CA ASP A 109 -15.53 9.35 -13.31
C ASP A 109 -16.55 9.34 -14.47
N SER A 110 -16.15 8.76 -15.60
CA SER A 110 -17.00 8.64 -16.79
C SER A 110 -18.27 7.80 -16.57
N GLN A 111 -18.33 7.02 -15.49
CA GLN A 111 -19.45 6.18 -15.10
C GLN A 111 -20.31 6.82 -14.00
N GLY A 112 -20.00 8.06 -13.58
CA GLY A 112 -20.72 8.77 -12.53
C GLY A 112 -20.37 8.30 -11.12
N ARG A 113 -19.28 7.57 -10.92
CA ARG A 113 -18.83 7.12 -9.60
C ARG A 113 -17.99 8.21 -8.93
N PRO A 114 -18.24 8.53 -7.65
CA PRO A 114 -17.52 9.59 -6.97
C PRO A 114 -16.05 9.20 -6.75
N ASN A 115 -15.17 10.19 -6.84
CA ASN A 115 -13.78 10.12 -6.41
C ASN A 115 -13.40 11.41 -5.70
N LEU A 116 -12.67 11.30 -4.60
CA LEU A 116 -12.09 12.43 -3.88
C LEU A 116 -10.74 12.75 -4.51
N ALA A 117 -10.71 13.83 -5.28
CA ALA A 117 -9.51 14.38 -5.88
C ALA A 117 -8.78 15.27 -4.88
N LEU A 118 -7.51 14.95 -4.59
CA LEU A 118 -6.64 15.65 -3.65
C LEU A 118 -5.43 16.23 -4.39
N GLY A 119 -5.17 17.52 -4.22
CA GLY A 119 -3.99 18.19 -4.78
C GLY A 119 -2.91 18.34 -3.71
N PRO A 120 -1.91 17.43 -3.59
CA PRO A 120 -0.86 17.55 -2.57
C PRO A 120 -0.03 18.82 -2.75
N ILE A 121 0.37 19.45 -1.64
CA ILE A 121 1.23 20.65 -1.64
C ILE A 121 2.69 20.28 -1.89
N ASN A 122 3.12 19.18 -1.28
CA ASN A 122 4.50 18.73 -1.35
C ASN A 122 4.63 17.63 -2.39
N THR A 123 5.34 17.91 -3.48
CA THR A 123 5.73 16.94 -4.52
C THR A 123 7.01 16.20 -4.12
N GLY A 124 7.19 15.94 -2.83
CA GLY A 124 8.37 15.32 -2.23
C GLY A 124 8.04 13.98 -1.57
N ILE A 125 9.03 13.38 -0.90
CA ILE A 125 8.83 12.18 -0.09
C ILE A 125 8.04 12.56 1.17
N TRP A 126 6.89 11.91 1.37
CA TRP A 126 6.12 12.06 2.59
C TRP A 126 6.73 11.20 3.70
N LEU A 127 7.03 11.83 4.84
CA LEU A 127 7.48 11.08 6.02
C LEU A 127 6.30 10.32 6.64
N PRO A 128 6.52 9.21 7.36
CA PRO A 128 5.43 8.43 7.97
C PRO A 128 4.46 9.27 8.82
N ALA A 129 4.97 10.21 9.61
CA ALA A 129 4.14 11.11 10.40
C ALA A 129 3.30 12.09 9.53
N ASP A 130 3.84 12.56 8.40
CA ASP A 130 3.11 13.42 7.47
C ASP A 130 2.01 12.64 6.75
N THR A 131 2.28 11.40 6.36
CA THR A 131 1.28 10.51 5.77
C THR A 131 0.13 10.25 6.73
N ALA A 132 0.42 9.92 7.99
CA ALA A 132 -0.61 9.73 9.02
C ALA A 132 -1.44 11.00 9.27
N ASN A 133 -0.78 12.16 9.40
CA ASN A 133 -1.46 13.43 9.61
C ASN A 133 -2.31 13.86 8.40
N GLY A 134 -1.81 13.65 7.18
CA GLY A 134 -2.53 13.93 5.95
C GLY A 134 -3.77 13.04 5.80
N TRP A 135 -3.67 11.76 6.14
CA TRP A 135 -4.82 10.86 6.17
C TRP A 135 -5.85 11.32 7.21
N ASN A 136 -5.44 11.61 8.45
CA ASN A 136 -6.36 12.06 9.50
C ASN A 136 -7.07 13.38 9.14
N ALA A 137 -6.33 14.32 8.54
CA ALA A 137 -6.89 15.57 8.05
C ALA A 137 -7.92 15.33 6.93
N THR A 138 -7.60 14.43 5.98
CA THR A 138 -8.48 14.05 4.88
C THR A 138 -9.74 13.35 5.39
N TYR A 139 -9.57 12.28 6.17
CA TYR A 139 -10.66 11.53 6.79
C TYR A 139 -11.58 12.45 7.59
N THR A 140 -11.04 13.28 8.49
CA THR A 140 -11.88 14.16 9.33
C THR A 140 -12.66 15.18 8.50
N LYS A 141 -12.04 15.71 7.44
CA LYS A 141 -12.67 16.72 6.57
C LYS A 141 -13.80 16.15 5.71
N PHE A 142 -13.70 14.91 5.24
CA PHE A 142 -14.61 14.35 4.23
C PHE A 142 -15.51 13.21 4.73
N ARG A 143 -15.25 12.60 5.89
CA ARG A 143 -15.99 11.42 6.39
C ARG A 143 -17.51 11.60 6.54
N ASN A 144 -17.96 12.85 6.68
CA ASN A 144 -19.37 13.18 6.84
C ASN A 144 -20.07 13.53 5.50
N ASP A 145 -19.34 13.54 4.39
CA ASP A 145 -19.93 13.74 3.07
C ASP A 145 -20.70 12.49 2.64
N SER A 146 -21.85 12.67 2.00
CA SER A 146 -22.67 11.58 1.44
C SER A 146 -21.95 10.69 0.42
N GLN A 147 -20.89 11.20 -0.21
CA GLN A 147 -20.07 10.45 -1.17
C GLN A 147 -19.02 9.57 -0.48
N TRP A 148 -18.73 9.86 0.79
CA TRP A 148 -17.81 9.08 1.60
C TRP A 148 -18.46 7.74 1.98
N ARG A 149 -17.90 6.65 1.47
CA ARG A 149 -18.41 5.29 1.71
C ARG A 149 -17.73 4.67 2.90
N ASN A 150 -18.40 4.73 4.06
CA ASN A 150 -17.85 4.25 5.32
C ASN A 150 -17.50 2.74 5.29
N GLU A 151 -18.17 1.96 4.44
CA GLU A 151 -17.88 0.54 4.24
C GLU A 151 -16.49 0.26 3.65
N ASN A 152 -15.87 1.23 2.94
CA ASN A 152 -14.61 1.05 2.23
C ASN A 152 -13.47 1.92 2.80
N VAL A 153 -13.60 2.42 4.03
CA VAL A 153 -12.59 3.32 4.64
C VAL A 153 -11.19 2.69 4.69
N ALA A 154 -11.10 1.37 4.87
CA ALA A 154 -9.82 0.65 4.82
C ALA A 154 -9.16 0.78 3.44
N SER A 155 -9.88 0.45 2.36
CA SER A 155 -9.37 0.61 1.00
C SER A 155 -9.06 2.07 0.65
N MET A 156 -9.88 3.02 1.11
CA MET A 156 -9.60 4.44 0.90
C MET A 156 -8.30 4.89 1.59
N LYS A 157 -8.00 4.31 2.76
CA LYS A 157 -6.74 4.55 3.46
C LYS A 157 -5.57 3.93 2.70
N GLU A 158 -5.70 2.71 2.23
CA GLU A 158 -4.70 2.04 1.38
C GLU A 158 -4.42 2.87 0.13
N GLN A 159 -5.46 3.34 -0.56
CA GLN A 159 -5.35 4.25 -1.72
C GLN A 159 -4.54 5.49 -1.38
N PHE A 160 -4.86 6.14 -0.26
CA PHE A 160 -4.14 7.33 0.20
C PHE A 160 -2.66 7.06 0.43
N TYR A 161 -2.36 5.97 1.15
CA TYR A 161 -0.97 5.60 1.47
C TYR A 161 -0.19 5.19 0.22
N CYS A 162 -0.84 4.51 -0.72
CA CYS A 162 -0.25 4.16 -2.00
C CYS A 162 0.14 5.42 -2.79
N HIS A 163 -0.76 6.41 -2.90
CA HIS A 163 -0.45 7.70 -3.54
C HIS A 163 0.65 8.49 -2.80
N ALA A 164 0.78 8.31 -1.49
CA ALA A 164 1.81 8.96 -0.68
C ALA A 164 3.20 8.33 -0.82
N ARG A 165 3.33 7.16 -1.46
CA ARG A 165 4.63 6.52 -1.72
C ARG A 165 5.51 7.43 -2.59
N PRO A 166 6.84 7.45 -2.38
CA PRO A 166 7.76 8.36 -3.06
C PRO A 166 7.58 8.49 -4.57
N MET A 167 7.37 7.38 -5.27
CA MET A 167 7.20 7.37 -6.72
C MET A 167 5.92 8.10 -7.16
N TYR A 168 4.82 7.91 -6.43
CA TYR A 168 3.54 8.53 -6.73
C TYR A 168 3.46 9.95 -6.18
N SER A 169 3.94 10.22 -4.98
CA SER A 169 3.84 11.56 -4.38
C SER A 169 4.65 12.62 -5.13
N THR A 170 5.70 12.20 -5.83
CA THR A 170 6.61 13.11 -6.58
C THR A 170 6.22 13.26 -8.05
N VAL A 171 5.63 12.24 -8.67
CA VAL A 171 5.29 12.22 -10.10
C VAL A 171 3.79 12.42 -10.33
N ALA A 172 2.94 11.88 -9.45
CA ALA A 172 1.50 11.99 -9.59
C ALA A 172 1.05 13.40 -9.17
N GLY A 173 0.28 14.04 -10.06
CA GLY A 173 -0.33 15.33 -9.79
C GLY A 173 -1.45 15.20 -8.76
N GLU A 174 -2.69 15.07 -9.25
CA GLU A 174 -3.86 14.90 -8.40
C GLU A 174 -4.00 13.44 -7.95
N TRP A 175 -4.17 13.20 -6.66
CA TRP A 175 -4.44 11.88 -6.10
C TRP A 175 -5.94 11.62 -6.08
N ASN A 176 -6.37 10.45 -6.55
CA ASN A 176 -7.77 10.08 -6.59
C ASN A 176 -8.04 8.97 -5.57
N ILE A 177 -8.90 9.26 -4.60
CA ILE A 177 -9.41 8.29 -3.64
C ILE A 177 -10.83 7.91 -4.07
N GLU A 178 -11.04 6.67 -4.47
CA GLU A 178 -12.26 6.09 -5.02
C GLU A 178 -13.00 5.31 -3.91
N PRO A 179 -14.04 5.90 -3.28
CA PRO A 179 -14.73 5.26 -2.16
C PRO A 179 -15.47 3.98 -2.54
N TRP A 180 -15.68 3.73 -3.84
CA TRP A 180 -16.41 2.57 -4.36
C TRP A 180 -15.50 1.37 -4.61
N LYS A 181 -14.17 1.53 -4.56
CA LYS A 181 -13.22 0.42 -4.67
C LYS A 181 -13.10 -0.30 -3.34
N PRO A 182 -13.30 -1.64 -3.28
CA PRO A 182 -13.15 -2.42 -2.06
C PRO A 182 -11.70 -2.80 -1.76
N SER A 183 -10.81 -2.71 -2.75
CA SER A 183 -9.39 -3.02 -2.67
C SER A 183 -8.62 -2.28 -3.76
N ILE A 184 -7.29 -2.33 -3.69
CA ILE A 184 -6.40 -1.75 -4.70
C ILE A 184 -5.32 -2.74 -5.11
N ASN A 185 -4.70 -2.46 -6.26
CA ASN A 185 -3.37 -2.94 -6.55
C ASN A 185 -2.35 -2.10 -5.77
N PRO A 186 -1.64 -2.66 -4.78
CA PRO A 186 -0.74 -1.89 -3.92
C PRO A 186 0.49 -1.38 -4.68
N ILE A 187 0.83 -1.97 -5.83
CA ILE A 187 2.00 -1.57 -6.61
C ILE A 187 1.66 -0.43 -7.56
N THR A 188 0.48 -0.45 -8.20
CA THR A 188 0.08 0.54 -9.21
C THR A 188 -0.90 1.61 -8.70
N CYS A 189 -1.35 1.48 -7.44
CA CYS A 189 -2.35 2.33 -6.80
C CYS A 189 -3.68 2.43 -7.57
N ASN A 190 -4.05 1.38 -8.31
CA ASN A 190 -5.27 1.32 -9.12
C ASN A 190 -6.28 0.28 -8.65
#